data_AF-A0A4V3JRD2-F1
#
_entry.id   AF-A0A4V3JRD2-F1
#
_cell.length_a   1.000
_cell.length_b   1.000
_cell.length_c   1.000
_cell.angle_alpha   90.00
_cell.angle_beta   90.00
_cell.angle_gamma   90.00
#
_symmetry.space_group_name_H-M   'P 1'
#
loop_
_entity.id
_entity.type
_entity.pdbx_description
1 polymer ?
#
loop_
_entity_poly.entity_id
_entity_poly.type
_entity_poly.pdbx_seq_one_letter_code
_entity_poly.pdbx_strand_id
1 'polypeptide(L)'
;MSKVFRIFLSLFFLSFPFHLYASEKSTDEFWNSFLEWSGHPILAEESTIRSLTTEYIQSLRKESEQSIEFLLKNDLNPKNQQKTKFDKLKKDLQSLELFAGVQIQFPGKNWETVFFEGETFPDSYYEFESNSVKIRYLFANLPYRPLPAWGELKLQGNFLLYSGSGALLLYKTNPGFPLKDLDIREIRTFYEENKKHGGNVKNFSEKGTELFYFPNHNLTPFYILLLSKIGLIFISFIILILYTGKFWSFLSEQTRRSRKAEASFLEDKEKVENEFLTD
;
A
#
# COMPACT_ATOMS: atom_id res chain seq x y z
N MET A 1 20.51 -35.06 12.57
CA MET A 1 20.58 -34.01 11.52
C MET A 1 21.88 -33.24 11.67
N SER A 2 22.70 -33.17 10.61
CA SER A 2 23.93 -32.37 10.61
C SER A 2 23.62 -30.90 10.95
N LYS A 3 24.47 -30.24 11.74
CA LYS A 3 24.34 -28.80 12.07
C LYS A 3 24.19 -27.95 10.80
N VAL A 4 24.84 -28.36 9.72
CA VAL A 4 24.78 -27.72 8.40
C VAL A 4 23.37 -27.77 7.82
N PHE A 5 22.67 -28.91 7.91
CA PHE A 5 21.32 -29.05 7.39
C PHE A 5 20.31 -28.18 8.16
N ARG A 6 20.49 -28.02 9.49
CA ARG A 6 19.67 -27.09 10.29
C ARG A 6 19.87 -25.63 9.89
N ILE A 7 21.11 -25.24 9.57
CA ILE A 7 21.44 -23.87 9.14
C ILE A 7 20.84 -23.57 7.77
N PHE A 8 20.96 -24.49 6.79
CA PHE A 8 20.34 -24.31 5.48
C PHE A 8 18.80 -24.30 5.53
N LEU A 9 18.20 -25.18 6.35
CA LEU A 9 16.75 -25.19 6.56
C LEU A 9 16.28 -23.90 7.24
N SER A 10 17.00 -23.37 8.23
CA SER A 10 16.64 -22.11 8.88
C SER A 10 16.83 -20.90 7.97
N LEU A 11 17.87 -20.88 7.14
CA LEU A 11 18.10 -19.83 6.12
C LEU A 11 16.94 -19.78 5.10
N PHE A 12 16.41 -20.94 4.71
CA PHE A 12 15.26 -21.02 3.80
C PHE A 12 13.99 -20.43 4.41
N PHE A 13 13.74 -20.71 5.69
CA PHE A 13 12.62 -20.16 6.45
C PHE A 13 12.78 -18.68 6.81
N LEU A 14 14.01 -18.14 6.82
CA LEU A 14 14.27 -16.71 6.98
C LEU A 14 13.94 -15.89 5.72
N SER A 15 14.06 -16.48 4.53
CA SER A 15 13.80 -15.82 3.25
C SER A 15 12.34 -15.88 2.79
N PHE A 16 11.51 -16.74 3.39
CA PHE A 16 10.10 -16.84 3.05
C PHE A 16 9.27 -16.03 4.05
N PRO A 17 8.53 -14.98 3.61
CA PRO A 17 7.79 -14.15 4.53
C PRO A 17 6.57 -14.92 5.05
N PHE A 18 6.73 -15.58 6.20
CA PHE A 18 5.63 -16.21 6.94
C PHE A 18 4.49 -15.23 7.23
N HIS A 19 4.76 -13.92 7.25
CA HIS A 19 3.76 -12.86 7.40
C HIS A 19 2.76 -12.79 6.23
N LEU A 20 3.07 -13.36 5.06
CA LEU A 20 2.10 -13.44 3.95
C LEU A 20 1.01 -14.51 4.19
N TYR A 21 1.26 -15.48 5.08
CA TYR A 21 0.37 -16.58 5.42
C TYR A 21 -0.51 -16.29 6.65
N ALA A 22 -1.00 -15.06 6.81
CA ALA A 22 -2.07 -14.79 7.77
C ALA A 22 -3.37 -15.43 7.25
N SER A 23 -3.98 -16.34 8.01
CA SER A 23 -5.06 -17.24 7.55
C SER A 23 -6.40 -16.58 7.25
N GLU A 24 -6.47 -15.25 7.24
CA GLU A 24 -7.71 -14.48 7.01
C GLU A 24 -7.78 -13.81 5.63
N LYS A 25 -6.71 -13.88 4.82
CA LYS A 25 -6.69 -13.25 3.50
C LYS A 25 -7.30 -14.15 2.42
N SER A 26 -8.10 -13.56 1.54
CA SER A 26 -8.59 -14.24 0.33
C SER A 26 -7.43 -14.66 -0.58
N THR A 27 -7.65 -15.64 -1.47
CA THR A 27 -6.60 -16.12 -2.39
C THR A 27 -6.02 -15.00 -3.24
N ASP A 28 -6.84 -14.04 -3.66
CA ASP A 28 -6.42 -12.92 -4.50
C ASP A 28 -5.60 -11.91 -3.69
N GLU A 29 -5.96 -11.65 -2.44
CA GLU A 29 -5.18 -10.80 -1.53
C GLU A 29 -3.83 -11.43 -1.17
N PHE A 30 -3.77 -12.76 -1.05
CA PHE A 30 -2.52 -13.48 -0.86
C PHE A 30 -1.59 -13.27 -2.06
N TRP A 31 -2.08 -13.52 -3.28
CA TRP A 31 -1.27 -13.34 -4.49
C TRP A 31 -0.85 -11.89 -4.69
N ASN A 32 -1.74 -10.93 -4.44
CA ASN A 32 -1.40 -9.50 -4.50
C ASN A 32 -0.34 -9.13 -3.45
N SER A 33 -0.46 -9.62 -2.22
CA SER A 33 0.54 -9.38 -1.16
C SER A 33 1.90 -10.01 -1.51
N PHE A 34 1.89 -11.21 -2.10
CA PHE A 34 3.12 -11.89 -2.56
C PHE A 34 3.77 -11.14 -3.73
N LEU A 35 2.98 -10.70 -4.71
CA LEU A 35 3.47 -9.94 -5.84
C LEU A 35 4.03 -8.59 -5.39
N GLU A 36 3.33 -7.88 -4.51
CA GLU A 36 3.82 -6.64 -3.91
C GLU A 36 5.15 -6.86 -3.18
N TRP A 37 5.25 -7.88 -2.31
CA TRP A 37 6.50 -8.25 -1.64
C TRP A 37 7.63 -8.59 -2.62
N SER A 38 7.31 -9.27 -3.72
CA SER A 38 8.28 -9.60 -4.77
C SER A 38 8.75 -8.40 -5.61
N GLY A 39 8.15 -7.22 -5.36
CA GLY A 39 8.47 -5.97 -6.04
C GLY A 39 7.66 -5.73 -7.31
N HIS A 40 6.41 -6.21 -7.37
CA HIS A 40 5.54 -5.98 -8.52
C HIS A 40 5.31 -4.47 -8.71
N PRO A 41 5.76 -3.88 -9.84
CA PRO A 41 5.91 -2.43 -9.94
C PRO A 41 4.57 -1.68 -9.84
N ILE A 42 3.51 -2.24 -10.42
CA ILE A 42 2.16 -1.63 -10.36
C ILE A 42 1.58 -1.69 -8.95
N LEU A 43 1.80 -2.78 -8.21
CA LEU A 43 1.22 -2.93 -6.87
C LEU A 43 1.96 -2.05 -5.86
N ALA A 44 3.29 -1.96 -5.99
CA ALA A 44 4.11 -1.06 -5.19
C ALA A 44 3.78 0.42 -5.46
N GLU A 45 3.54 0.80 -6.72
CA GLU A 45 3.04 2.15 -7.03
C GLU A 45 1.64 2.39 -6.49
N GLU A 46 0.75 1.41 -6.62
CA GLU A 46 -0.61 1.52 -6.10
C GLU A 46 -0.62 1.77 -4.59
N SER A 47 0.14 1.01 -3.81
CA SER A 47 0.24 1.22 -2.36
C SER A 47 0.85 2.57 -2.01
N THR A 48 1.87 3.00 -2.77
CA THR A 48 2.46 4.34 -2.63
C THR A 48 1.44 5.44 -2.92
N ILE A 49 0.70 5.37 -4.03
CA ILE A 49 -0.29 6.38 -4.41
C ILE A 49 -1.43 6.44 -3.40
N ARG A 50 -1.89 5.29 -2.88
CA ARG A 50 -2.89 5.24 -1.82
C ARG A 50 -2.39 5.89 -0.53
N SER A 51 -1.14 5.62 -0.11
CA SER A 51 -0.54 6.27 1.06
C SER A 51 -0.50 7.79 0.89
N LEU A 52 0.02 8.25 -0.25
CA LEU A 52 0.12 9.69 -0.57
C LEU A 52 -1.24 10.36 -0.62
N THR A 53 -2.23 9.69 -1.20
CA THR A 53 -3.62 10.19 -1.25
C THR A 53 -4.17 10.35 0.16
N THR A 54 -3.97 9.36 1.01
CA THR A 54 -4.44 9.36 2.40
C THR A 54 -3.75 10.48 3.20
N GLU A 55 -2.42 10.58 3.10
CA GLU A 55 -1.63 11.62 3.75
C GLU A 55 -2.05 13.02 3.28
N TYR A 56 -2.28 13.18 1.98
CA TYR A 56 -2.73 14.44 1.39
C TYR A 56 -4.09 14.86 1.93
N ILE A 57 -5.08 13.96 1.90
CA ILE A 57 -6.43 14.24 2.41
C ILE A 57 -6.37 14.57 3.91
N GLN A 58 -5.57 13.84 4.70
CA GLN A 58 -5.38 14.12 6.12
C GLN A 58 -4.76 15.50 6.36
N SER A 59 -3.77 15.89 5.56
CA SER A 59 -3.13 17.20 5.66
C SER A 59 -4.10 18.34 5.31
N LEU A 60 -4.84 18.20 4.20
CA LEU A 60 -5.86 19.16 3.77
C LEU A 60 -6.96 19.31 4.82
N ARG A 61 -7.43 18.18 5.36
CA ARG A 61 -8.43 18.16 6.43
C ARG A 61 -7.93 18.93 7.65
N LYS A 62 -6.70 18.65 8.10
CA LYS A 62 -6.10 19.32 9.25
C LYS A 62 -5.99 20.83 9.04
N GLU A 63 -5.50 21.28 7.88
CA GLU A 63 -5.38 22.71 7.55
C GLU A 63 -6.76 23.40 7.48
N SER A 64 -7.74 22.71 6.90
CA SER A 64 -9.12 23.19 6.78
C SER A 64 -9.79 23.32 8.14
N GLU A 65 -9.69 22.28 8.97
CA GLU A 65 -10.26 22.26 10.33
C GLU A 65 -9.61 23.30 11.24
N GLN A 66 -8.29 23.53 11.12
CA GLN A 66 -7.60 24.60 11.84
C GLN A 66 -8.08 25.99 11.41
N SER A 67 -8.28 26.20 10.10
CA SER A 67 -8.78 27.46 9.55
C SER A 67 -10.22 27.72 10.02
N ILE A 68 -11.08 26.70 9.96
CA ILE A 68 -12.44 26.74 10.49
C ILE A 68 -12.42 27.03 11.99
N GLU A 69 -11.61 26.32 12.78
CA GLU A 69 -11.53 26.52 14.23
C GLU A 69 -11.08 27.94 14.59
N PHE A 70 -10.12 28.51 13.85
CA PHE A 70 -9.69 29.89 14.00
C PHE A 70 -10.82 30.89 13.72
N LEU A 71 -11.58 30.71 12.63
CA LEU A 71 -12.73 31.55 12.31
C LEU A 71 -13.82 31.44 13.38
N LEU A 72 -14.15 30.22 13.83
CA LEU A 72 -15.14 30.02 14.88
C LEU A 72 -14.73 30.68 16.21
N LYS A 73 -13.45 30.61 16.61
CA LYS A 73 -12.96 31.26 17.84
C LYS A 73 -13.04 32.79 17.75
N ASN A 74 -12.79 33.37 16.58
CA ASN A 74 -12.76 34.82 16.40
C ASN A 74 -14.17 35.42 16.22
N ASP A 75 -15.06 34.71 15.54
CA ASP A 75 -16.38 35.27 15.16
C ASP A 75 -17.54 34.78 16.05
N LEU A 76 -17.45 33.60 16.68
CA LEU A 76 -18.48 33.07 17.58
C LEU A 76 -18.10 33.23 19.05
N ASN A 77 -18.24 34.44 19.58
CA ASN A 77 -18.21 34.68 21.03
C ASN A 77 -19.66 34.67 21.58
N PRO A 78 -20.02 33.80 22.54
CA PRO A 78 -21.41 33.51 22.93
C PRO A 78 -22.24 34.67 23.51
N LYS A 79 -21.65 35.87 23.69
CA LYS A 79 -22.27 36.93 24.50
C LYS A 79 -22.86 38.12 23.76
N ASN A 80 -22.63 38.38 22.47
CA ASN A 80 -23.22 39.57 21.82
C ASN A 80 -23.30 39.51 20.29
N GLN A 81 -24.49 39.84 19.76
CA GLN A 81 -24.86 40.15 18.37
C GLN A 81 -24.72 38.99 17.36
N GLN A 82 -25.75 38.14 17.27
CA GLN A 82 -25.76 36.92 16.45
C GLN A 82 -25.93 37.11 14.94
N LYS A 83 -26.60 38.18 14.44
CA LYS A 83 -26.86 38.32 12.99
C LYS A 83 -25.67 38.87 12.19
N THR A 84 -25.13 40.01 12.58
CA THR A 84 -24.02 40.67 11.86
C THR A 84 -22.72 39.86 11.88
N LYS A 85 -22.46 39.11 12.96
CA LYS A 85 -21.30 38.22 13.05
C LYS A 85 -21.48 36.94 12.24
N PHE A 86 -22.71 36.47 12.06
CA PHE A 86 -23.00 35.33 11.20
C PHE A 86 -22.80 35.68 9.73
N ASP A 87 -23.29 36.84 9.30
CA ASP A 87 -23.04 37.31 7.93
C ASP A 87 -21.53 37.50 7.67
N LYS A 88 -20.77 37.88 8.71
CA LYS A 88 -19.31 37.93 8.66
C LYS A 88 -18.69 36.53 8.55
N LEU A 89 -19.06 35.58 9.41
CA LEU A 89 -18.59 34.19 9.34
C LEU A 89 -18.93 33.53 7.99
N LYS A 90 -20.12 33.80 7.44
CA LYS A 90 -20.51 33.33 6.11
C LYS A 90 -19.58 33.86 5.03
N LYS A 91 -19.27 35.15 5.06
CA LYS A 91 -18.32 35.78 4.13
C LYS A 91 -16.89 35.25 4.31
N ASP A 92 -16.47 35.05 5.55
CA ASP A 92 -15.13 34.55 5.88
C ASP A 92 -14.95 33.06 5.52
N LEU A 93 -16.02 32.26 5.55
CA LEU A 93 -16.01 30.89 5.03
C LEU A 93 -16.10 30.84 3.50
N GLN A 94 -16.85 31.76 2.88
CA GLN A 94 -16.92 31.90 1.42
C GLN A 94 -15.61 32.40 0.81
N SER A 95 -14.80 33.16 1.57
CA SER A 95 -13.50 33.65 1.09
C SER A 95 -12.40 32.59 1.14
N LEU A 96 -12.64 31.44 1.79
CA LEU A 96 -11.71 30.31 1.76
C LEU A 96 -11.81 29.59 0.41
N GLU A 97 -10.84 29.88 -0.47
CA GLU A 97 -10.68 29.24 -1.79
C GLU A 97 -10.53 27.70 -1.72
N LEU A 98 -10.35 27.14 -0.53
CA LEU A 98 -10.23 25.71 -0.26
C LEU A 98 -11.55 24.95 -0.42
N PHE A 99 -12.70 25.61 -0.28
CA PHE A 99 -14.00 24.95 -0.19
C PHE A 99 -14.85 25.18 -1.44
N ALA A 100 -15.42 24.10 -2.00
CA ALA A 100 -16.45 24.16 -3.04
C ALA A 100 -17.84 24.41 -2.45
N GLY A 101 -18.04 24.02 -1.19
CA GLY A 101 -19.30 24.27 -0.50
C GLY A 101 -19.23 23.94 0.98
N VAL A 102 -20.07 24.61 1.75
CA VAL A 102 -20.12 24.52 3.21
C VAL A 102 -21.57 24.53 3.69
N GLN A 103 -21.93 23.59 4.57
CA GLN A 103 -23.16 23.64 5.37
C GLN A 103 -22.82 23.75 6.85
N ILE A 104 -23.67 24.43 7.59
CA ILE A 104 -23.50 24.67 9.02
C ILE A 104 -24.75 24.20 9.76
N GLN A 105 -24.56 23.51 10.88
CA GLN A 105 -25.62 23.18 11.82
C GLN A 105 -25.26 23.70 13.21
N PHE A 106 -26.15 24.54 13.75
CA PHE A 106 -26.10 24.95 15.15
C PHE A 106 -26.85 23.93 16.02
N PRO A 107 -26.51 23.83 17.33
CA PRO A 107 -27.23 23.01 18.28
C PRO A 107 -28.74 23.30 18.24
N GLY A 108 -29.54 22.27 17.97
CA GLY A 108 -31.00 22.37 17.90
C GLY A 108 -31.58 23.03 16.64
N LYS A 109 -30.76 23.30 15.60
CA LYS A 109 -31.23 23.82 14.31
C LYS A 109 -31.00 22.82 13.16
N ASN A 110 -31.71 23.03 12.06
CA ASN A 110 -31.48 22.31 10.81
C ASN A 110 -30.18 22.77 10.13
N TRP A 111 -29.66 21.93 9.23
CA TRP A 111 -28.54 22.29 8.36
C TRP A 111 -28.89 23.50 7.48
N GLU A 112 -28.00 24.48 7.47
CA GLU A 112 -28.08 25.67 6.63
C GLU A 112 -26.90 25.68 5.65
N THR A 113 -27.18 25.68 4.34
CA THR A 113 -26.15 25.79 3.31
C THR A 113 -25.65 27.23 3.26
N VAL A 114 -24.34 27.44 3.45
CA VAL A 114 -23.71 28.76 3.39
C VAL A 114 -23.38 29.14 1.96
N PHE A 115 -22.77 28.21 1.22
CA PHE A 115 -22.55 28.31 -0.21
C PHE A 115 -22.32 26.91 -0.77
N PHE A 116 -22.84 26.67 -1.97
CA PHE A 116 -22.61 25.50 -2.80
C PHE A 116 -23.27 25.80 -4.15
N GLU A 117 -22.62 25.48 -5.27
CA GLU A 117 -23.16 25.80 -6.60
C GLU A 117 -24.22 24.81 -7.09
N GLY A 118 -24.35 23.62 -6.48
CA GLY A 118 -25.34 22.61 -6.86
C GLY A 118 -26.69 22.71 -6.13
N GLU A 119 -27.70 22.02 -6.67
CA GLU A 119 -29.08 22.04 -6.14
C GLU A 119 -29.19 21.36 -4.76
N THR A 120 -28.48 20.25 -4.56
CA THR A 120 -28.47 19.48 -3.32
C THR A 120 -27.04 19.25 -2.85
N PHE A 121 -26.81 19.45 -1.56
CA PHE A 121 -25.50 19.16 -0.98
C PHE A 121 -25.20 17.65 -1.12
N PRO A 122 -24.00 17.24 -1.57
CA PRO A 122 -23.69 15.85 -1.85
C PRO A 122 -23.74 14.98 -0.60
N ASP A 123 -24.10 13.70 -0.75
CA ASP A 123 -24.07 12.72 0.35
C ASP A 123 -22.64 12.38 0.81
N SER A 124 -21.64 12.69 -0.02
CA SER A 124 -20.22 12.56 0.30
C SER A 124 -19.63 13.90 0.74
N TYR A 125 -19.45 14.06 2.04
CA TYR A 125 -18.92 15.28 2.64
C TYR A 125 -17.94 14.99 3.78
N TYR A 126 -17.12 15.99 4.12
CA TYR A 126 -16.33 15.97 5.35
C TYR A 126 -17.10 16.70 6.44
N GLU A 127 -17.05 16.18 7.67
CA GLU A 127 -17.71 16.78 8.82
C GLU A 127 -16.68 17.17 9.89
N PHE A 128 -16.81 18.39 10.38
CA PHE A 128 -16.07 18.93 11.50
C PHE A 128 -17.06 19.32 12.61
N GLU A 129 -16.86 18.80 13.81
CA GLU A 129 -17.68 19.12 14.98
C GLU A 129 -16.87 19.93 15.98
N SER A 130 -17.42 21.09 16.35
CA SER A 130 -16.93 21.94 17.43
C SER A 130 -18.00 22.04 18.52
N ASN A 131 -17.61 22.49 19.72
CA ASN A 131 -18.50 22.66 20.87
C ASN A 131 -19.72 23.56 20.57
N SER A 132 -19.63 24.44 19.57
CA SER A 132 -20.65 25.41 19.23
C SER A 132 -21.44 25.09 17.95
N VAL A 133 -20.88 24.31 17.03
CA VAL A 133 -21.38 24.16 15.64
C VAL A 133 -20.85 22.88 15.00
N LYS A 134 -21.66 22.22 14.16
CA LYS A 134 -21.20 21.19 13.21
C LYS A 134 -21.11 21.80 11.80
N ILE A 135 -20.05 21.49 11.07
CA ILE A 135 -19.78 22.03 9.73
C ILE A 135 -19.53 20.87 8.77
N ARG A 136 -20.28 20.85 7.67
CA ARG A 136 -20.02 19.97 6.54
C ARG A 136 -19.36 20.77 5.43
N TYR A 137 -18.34 20.22 4.79
CA TYR A 137 -17.64 20.92 3.73
C TYR A 137 -17.17 19.98 2.62
N LEU A 138 -16.94 20.59 1.45
CA LEU A 138 -16.42 19.97 0.24
C LEU A 138 -15.19 20.75 -0.21
N PHE A 139 -14.20 20.04 -0.72
CA PHE A 139 -13.00 20.68 -1.27
C PHE A 139 -13.26 21.28 -2.66
N ALA A 140 -12.70 22.46 -2.90
CA ALA A 140 -12.64 23.10 -4.22
C ALA A 140 -11.61 22.42 -5.11
N ASN A 141 -11.74 22.63 -6.43
CA ASN A 141 -10.73 22.23 -7.39
C ASN A 141 -9.56 23.19 -7.25
N LEU A 142 -8.46 22.74 -6.62
CA LEU A 142 -7.28 23.57 -6.41
C LEU A 142 -6.27 23.28 -7.52
N PRO A 143 -5.92 24.27 -8.35
CA PRO A 143 -5.16 24.03 -9.58
C PRO A 143 -3.73 23.52 -9.35
N TYR A 144 -3.17 23.69 -8.15
CA TYR A 144 -1.80 23.26 -7.87
C TYR A 144 -1.49 23.14 -6.37
N ARG A 145 -1.37 21.92 -5.84
CA ARG A 145 -0.66 21.66 -4.59
C ARG A 145 0.34 20.53 -4.81
N PRO A 146 1.60 20.85 -5.15
CA PRO A 146 2.61 19.83 -5.35
C PRO A 146 2.84 19.15 -3.99
N LEU A 147 2.70 17.82 -3.94
CA LEU A 147 3.18 17.07 -2.79
C LEU A 147 4.67 17.39 -2.59
N PRO A 148 5.11 17.63 -1.34
CA PRO A 148 6.53 17.60 -1.06
C PRO A 148 7.09 16.25 -1.55
N ALA A 149 8.23 16.28 -2.25
CA ALA A 149 8.88 15.10 -2.83
C ALA A 149 8.18 14.42 -4.03
N TRP A 150 7.26 15.08 -4.74
CA TRP A 150 6.63 14.50 -5.94
C TRP A 150 7.63 13.94 -6.96
N GLY A 151 8.74 14.65 -7.16
CA GLY A 151 9.82 14.25 -8.08
C GLY A 151 10.63 13.04 -7.60
N GLU A 152 10.62 12.73 -6.31
CA GLU A 152 11.42 11.64 -5.72
C GLU A 152 10.70 10.29 -5.76
N LEU A 153 9.37 10.31 -5.86
CA LEU A 153 8.53 9.12 -5.82
C LEU A 153 8.70 8.18 -7.03
N LYS A 154 9.41 8.62 -8.09
CA LYS A 154 9.71 7.84 -9.32
C LYS A 154 8.52 7.08 -9.93
N LEU A 155 7.29 7.52 -9.67
CA LEU A 155 6.07 6.92 -10.20
C LEU A 155 6.02 7.07 -11.73
N GLN A 156 5.80 5.97 -12.46
CA GLN A 156 5.69 5.95 -13.92
C GLN A 156 4.25 6.12 -14.40
N GLY A 157 3.27 5.62 -13.63
CA GLY A 157 1.85 5.75 -13.95
C GLY A 157 1.29 7.16 -13.78
N ASN A 158 0.16 7.40 -14.44
CA ASN A 158 -0.65 8.61 -14.25
C ASN A 158 -1.72 8.36 -13.19
N PHE A 159 -2.06 9.37 -12.41
CA PHE A 159 -3.20 9.26 -11.50
C PHE A 159 -3.91 10.59 -11.33
N LEU A 160 -5.22 10.50 -11.06
CA LEU A 160 -6.07 11.64 -10.79
C LEU A 160 -6.96 11.30 -9.59
N LEU A 161 -6.95 12.18 -8.59
CA LEU A 161 -7.75 12.10 -7.39
C LEU A 161 -8.83 13.16 -7.44
N TYR A 162 -10.08 12.74 -7.38
CA TYR A 162 -11.25 13.61 -7.33
C TYR A 162 -11.97 13.51 -5.98
N SER A 163 -12.65 14.57 -5.60
CA SER A 163 -13.71 14.53 -4.58
C SER A 163 -15.05 14.13 -5.20
N GLY A 164 -16.00 13.76 -4.37
CA GLY A 164 -17.36 13.36 -4.75
C GLY A 164 -18.18 14.50 -5.32
N SER A 165 -17.75 15.74 -5.12
CA SER A 165 -18.30 16.93 -5.78
C SER A 165 -17.71 17.19 -7.17
N GLY A 166 -16.85 16.30 -7.67
CA GLY A 166 -16.16 16.46 -8.96
C GLY A 166 -14.94 17.37 -8.93
N ALA A 167 -14.48 17.79 -7.75
CA ALA A 167 -13.28 18.63 -7.65
C ALA A 167 -12.01 17.78 -7.76
N LEU A 168 -11.08 18.17 -8.62
CA LEU A 168 -9.77 17.53 -8.67
C LEU A 168 -8.93 17.99 -7.46
N LEU A 169 -8.46 17.02 -6.69
CA LEU A 169 -7.66 17.24 -5.48
C LEU A 169 -6.17 17.09 -5.74
N LEU A 170 -5.81 16.12 -6.59
CA LEU A 170 -4.42 15.74 -6.83
C LEU A 170 -4.27 15.05 -8.19
N TYR A 171 -3.21 15.35 -8.95
CA TYR A 171 -2.96 14.63 -10.21
C TYR A 171 -1.48 14.53 -10.56
N LYS A 172 -1.15 13.50 -11.34
CA LYS A 172 0.06 13.40 -12.15
C LYS A 172 -0.30 12.86 -13.51
N THR A 173 0.05 13.63 -14.53
CA THR A 173 -0.11 13.27 -15.93
C THR A 173 1.23 13.46 -16.64
N ASN A 174 1.59 12.51 -17.48
CA ASN A 174 2.70 12.67 -18.43
C ASN A 174 2.26 13.62 -19.55
N PRO A 175 3.19 14.38 -20.18
CA PRO A 175 2.85 15.31 -21.27
C PRO A 175 2.12 14.71 -22.48
N GLY A 176 2.15 13.38 -22.62
CA GLY A 176 1.41 12.64 -23.66
C GLY A 176 0.09 12.01 -23.19
N PHE A 177 -0.39 12.32 -21.99
CA PHE A 177 -1.67 11.80 -21.50
C PHE A 177 -2.81 12.44 -22.31
N PRO A 178 -3.76 11.66 -22.86
CA PRO A 178 -4.65 12.11 -23.93
C PRO A 178 -5.77 13.08 -23.48
N LEU A 179 -5.84 13.37 -22.18
CA LEU A 179 -6.90 14.18 -21.59
C LEU A 179 -6.40 15.62 -21.42
N LYS A 180 -6.96 16.52 -22.23
CA LYS A 180 -6.62 17.96 -22.24
C LYS A 180 -7.29 18.71 -21.09
N ASP A 181 -8.50 18.28 -20.72
CA ASP A 181 -9.28 18.84 -19.62
C ASP A 181 -9.41 17.82 -18.49
N LEU A 182 -9.27 18.27 -17.24
CA LEU A 182 -9.25 17.41 -16.05
C LEU A 182 -10.67 17.27 -15.45
N ASP A 183 -11.68 17.04 -16.27
CA ASP A 183 -13.08 16.82 -15.82
C ASP A 183 -13.29 15.36 -15.41
N ILE A 184 -13.83 15.14 -14.19
CA ILE A 184 -14.16 13.81 -13.66
C ILE A 184 -15.04 12.97 -14.61
N ARG A 185 -15.96 13.59 -15.37
CA ARG A 185 -16.86 12.88 -16.30
C ARG A 185 -16.08 12.29 -17.47
N GLU A 186 -15.16 13.07 -18.03
CA GLU A 186 -14.28 12.64 -19.10
C GLU A 186 -13.31 11.56 -18.60
N ILE A 187 -12.72 11.75 -17.42
CA ILE A 187 -11.85 10.74 -16.79
C ILE A 187 -12.59 9.43 -16.55
N ARG A 188 -13.83 9.47 -16.03
CA ARG A 188 -14.64 8.28 -15.79
C ARG A 188 -14.96 7.56 -17.09
N THR A 189 -15.33 8.30 -18.14
CA THR A 189 -15.59 7.74 -19.47
C THR A 189 -14.32 7.09 -20.03
N PHE A 190 -13.19 7.79 -19.98
CA PHE A 190 -11.90 7.28 -20.44
C PHE A 190 -11.44 6.05 -19.64
N TYR A 191 -11.66 6.02 -18.33
CA TYR A 191 -11.40 4.87 -17.47
C TYR A 191 -12.24 3.66 -17.88
N GLU A 192 -13.55 3.84 -18.09
CA GLU A 192 -14.45 2.77 -18.53
C GLU A 192 -14.10 2.25 -19.92
N GLU A 193 -13.76 3.14 -20.86
CA GLU A 193 -13.32 2.77 -22.19
C GLU A 193 -12.03 1.95 -22.12
N ASN A 194 -11.00 2.41 -21.41
CA ASN A 194 -9.77 1.64 -21.27
C ASN A 194 -10.02 0.28 -20.62
N LYS A 195 -10.84 0.23 -19.57
CA LYS A 195 -11.22 -1.02 -18.91
C LYS A 195 -11.90 -1.99 -19.88
N LYS A 196 -12.82 -1.50 -20.73
CA LYS A 196 -13.51 -2.31 -21.76
C LYS A 196 -12.56 -2.85 -22.82
N HIS A 197 -11.53 -2.08 -23.18
CA HIS A 197 -10.52 -2.49 -24.17
C HIS A 197 -9.38 -3.34 -23.56
N GLY A 198 -9.54 -3.84 -22.33
CA GLY A 198 -8.54 -4.67 -21.65
C GLY A 198 -7.33 -3.88 -21.13
N GLY A 199 -7.42 -2.55 -21.08
CA GLY A 199 -6.42 -1.68 -20.48
C GLY A 199 -6.29 -1.93 -18.98
N ASN A 200 -5.05 -1.85 -18.48
CA ASN A 200 -4.78 -1.98 -17.05
C ASN A 200 -5.06 -0.65 -16.37
N VAL A 201 -6.23 -0.53 -15.75
CA VAL A 201 -6.67 0.67 -15.03
C VAL A 201 -7.23 0.27 -13.67
N LYS A 202 -7.05 1.14 -12.67
CA LYS A 202 -7.56 0.93 -11.31
C LYS A 202 -8.34 2.15 -10.83
N ASN A 203 -9.45 1.91 -10.13
CA ASN A 203 -10.22 2.95 -9.47
C ASN A 203 -10.37 2.58 -7.99
N PHE A 204 -10.02 3.51 -7.11
CA PHE A 204 -10.25 3.39 -5.67
C PHE A 204 -11.21 4.48 -5.23
N SER A 205 -12.33 4.06 -4.63
CA SER A 205 -13.33 4.98 -4.10
C SER A 205 -13.37 4.85 -2.58
N GLU A 206 -12.92 5.88 -1.86
CA GLU A 206 -13.00 5.94 -0.39
C GLU A 206 -13.60 7.27 0.06
N LYS A 207 -14.65 7.23 0.91
CA LYS A 207 -15.26 8.41 1.56
C LYS A 207 -15.61 9.54 0.59
N GLY A 208 -16.10 9.18 -0.60
CA GLY A 208 -16.42 10.15 -1.64
C GLY A 208 -15.18 10.83 -2.22
N THR A 209 -14.05 10.14 -2.27
CA THR A 209 -12.93 10.49 -3.14
C THR A 209 -12.71 9.36 -4.13
N GLU A 210 -12.49 9.70 -5.40
CA GLU A 210 -12.26 8.76 -6.49
C GLU A 210 -10.83 8.93 -7.00
N LEU A 211 -10.01 7.89 -6.83
CA LEU A 211 -8.65 7.84 -7.33
C LEU A 211 -8.62 6.96 -8.59
N PHE A 212 -8.45 7.61 -9.74
CA PHE A 212 -8.21 6.95 -11.01
C PHE A 212 -6.70 6.78 -11.21
N TYR A 213 -6.25 5.53 -11.34
CA TYR A 213 -4.85 5.18 -11.58
C TYR A 213 -4.68 4.44 -12.91
N PHE A 214 -3.77 4.97 -13.73
CA PHE A 214 -3.41 4.49 -15.05
C PHE A 214 -1.92 4.08 -15.04
N PRO A 215 -1.61 2.83 -14.64
CA PRO A 215 -0.24 2.33 -14.62
C PRO A 215 0.39 2.38 -16.02
N ASN A 216 1.66 2.76 -16.08
CA ASN A 216 2.44 2.80 -17.31
C ASN A 216 3.71 1.95 -17.17
N HIS A 217 3.51 0.69 -16.79
CA HIS A 217 4.60 -0.28 -16.58
C HIS A 217 4.57 -1.36 -17.65
N ASN A 218 5.75 -1.67 -18.19
CA ASN A 218 5.94 -2.92 -18.91
C ASN A 218 6.20 -4.04 -17.89
N LEU A 219 5.21 -4.92 -17.69
CA LEU A 219 5.30 -6.02 -16.73
C LEU A 219 6.14 -7.22 -17.23
N THR A 220 6.44 -7.29 -18.52
CA THR A 220 7.13 -8.45 -19.12
C THR A 220 8.50 -8.71 -18.48
N PRO A 221 9.40 -7.72 -18.31
CA PRO A 221 10.69 -7.95 -17.65
C PRO A 221 10.55 -8.42 -16.20
N PHE A 222 9.55 -7.89 -15.47
CA PHE A 222 9.28 -8.29 -14.09
C PHE A 222 8.92 -9.77 -14.02
N TYR A 223 7.98 -10.25 -14.84
CA TYR A 223 7.58 -11.65 -14.83
C TYR A 223 8.69 -12.59 -15.30
N ILE A 224 9.49 -12.18 -16.30
CA ILE A 224 10.67 -12.96 -16.72
C ILE A 224 11.67 -13.10 -15.57
N LEU A 225 11.98 -12.01 -14.87
CA LEU A 225 12.88 -12.03 -13.72
C LEU A 225 12.32 -12.85 -12.56
N LEU A 226 11.01 -12.74 -12.28
CA LEU A 226 10.34 -13.50 -11.25
C LEU A 226 10.41 -15.00 -11.54
N LEU A 227 10.07 -15.42 -12.77
CA LEU A 227 10.16 -16.81 -13.22
C LEU A 227 11.61 -17.31 -13.18
N SER A 228 12.58 -16.50 -13.60
CA SER A 228 14.00 -16.85 -13.52
C SER A 228 14.45 -17.06 -12.07
N LYS A 229 14.04 -16.21 -11.12
CA LYS A 229 14.34 -16.38 -9.70
C LYS A 229 13.73 -17.67 -9.15
N ILE A 230 12.46 -17.92 -9.46
CA ILE A 230 11.77 -19.16 -9.06
C ILE A 230 12.51 -20.38 -9.62
N GLY A 231 12.89 -20.34 -10.90
CA GLY A 231 13.67 -21.41 -11.54
C GLY A 231 15.02 -21.64 -10.86
N LEU A 232 15.76 -20.58 -10.52
CA LEU A 232 17.03 -20.68 -9.80
C LEU A 232 16.86 -21.30 -8.41
N ILE A 233 15.79 -20.96 -7.68
CA ILE A 233 15.47 -21.56 -6.39
C ILE A 233 15.22 -23.06 -6.54
N PHE A 234 14.43 -23.47 -7.54
CA PHE A 234 14.19 -24.89 -7.83
C PHE A 234 15.47 -25.64 -8.22
N ILE A 235 16.32 -25.07 -9.06
CA ILE A 235 17.62 -25.67 -9.43
C ILE A 235 18.50 -25.82 -8.17
N SER A 236 18.58 -24.78 -7.34
CA SER A 236 19.33 -24.83 -6.08
C SER A 236 18.79 -25.94 -5.16
N PHE A 237 17.47 -26.13 -5.12
CA PHE A 237 16.84 -27.20 -4.32
C PHE A 237 17.18 -28.59 -4.85
N ILE A 238 17.16 -28.79 -6.17
CA ILE A 238 17.56 -30.05 -6.81
C ILE A 238 19.02 -30.36 -6.50
N ILE A 239 19.91 -29.38 -6.65
CA ILE A 239 21.34 -29.52 -6.32
C ILE A 239 21.51 -29.90 -4.84
N LEU A 240 20.79 -29.23 -3.94
CA LEU A 240 20.86 -29.51 -2.51
C LEU A 240 20.39 -30.93 -2.17
N ILE A 241 19.30 -31.42 -2.78
CA ILE A 241 18.84 -32.81 -2.62
C ILE A 241 19.91 -33.79 -3.10
N LEU A 242 20.47 -33.56 -4.29
CA LEU A 242 21.50 -34.44 -4.87
C LEU A 242 22.75 -34.49 -4.00
N TYR A 243 23.20 -33.35 -3.47
CA TYR A 243 24.33 -33.28 -2.55
C TYR A 243 24.03 -33.93 -1.21
N THR A 244 22.82 -33.76 -0.67
CA THR A 244 22.41 -34.40 0.59
C THR A 244 22.38 -35.93 0.45
N GLY A 245 21.92 -36.45 -0.70
CA GLY A 245 21.96 -37.88 -1.02
C GLY A 245 23.38 -38.42 -1.08
N LYS A 246 24.29 -37.75 -1.80
CA LYS A 246 25.71 -38.12 -1.87
C LYS A 246 26.40 -38.04 -0.51
N PHE A 247 26.10 -37.00 0.27
CA PHE A 247 26.64 -36.82 1.62
C PHE A 247 26.20 -37.95 2.57
N TRP A 248 24.94 -38.38 2.49
CA TRP A 248 24.46 -39.53 3.27
C TRP A 248 25.10 -40.85 2.87
N SER A 249 25.27 -41.08 1.56
CA SER A 249 26.00 -42.26 1.06
C SER A 249 27.46 -42.26 1.53
N PHE A 250 28.11 -41.09 1.54
CA PHE A 250 29.48 -40.96 2.03
C PHE A 250 29.57 -41.25 3.55
N LEU A 251 28.65 -40.69 4.35
CA LEU A 251 28.62 -40.95 5.79
C LEU A 251 28.34 -42.42 6.13
N SER A 252 27.42 -43.08 5.43
CA SER A 252 27.13 -44.50 5.66
C SER A 252 28.34 -45.37 5.32
N GLU A 253 29.05 -45.03 4.24
CA GLU A 253 30.26 -45.75 3.83
C GLU A 253 31.43 -45.52 4.79
N GLN A 254 31.63 -44.28 5.26
CA GLN A 254 32.65 -43.96 6.26
C GLN A 254 32.37 -44.67 7.59
N THR A 255 31.11 -44.72 8.02
CA THR A 255 30.70 -45.45 9.24
C THR A 255 30.93 -46.95 9.09
N ARG A 256 30.66 -47.52 7.90
CA ARG A 256 30.94 -48.94 7.61
C ARG A 256 32.44 -49.24 7.65
N ARG A 257 33.28 -48.38 7.07
CA ARG A 257 34.74 -48.53 7.08
C ARG A 257 35.31 -48.40 8.50
N SER A 258 34.80 -47.45 9.28
CA SER A 258 35.18 -47.27 10.70
C SER A 258 34.86 -48.52 11.53
N ARG A 259 33.64 -49.08 11.41
CA ARG A 259 33.26 -50.31 12.13
C ARG A 259 34.10 -51.52 11.73
N LYS A 260 34.47 -51.63 10.45
CA LYS A 260 35.37 -52.68 9.98
C LYS A 260 36.77 -52.54 10.58
N ALA A 261 37.31 -51.32 10.63
CA ALA A 261 38.61 -51.04 11.23
C ALA A 261 38.62 -51.28 12.75
N GLU A 262 37.52 -50.93 13.43
CA GLU A 262 37.33 -51.21 14.86
C GLU A 262 37.24 -52.72 15.13
N ALA A 263 36.49 -53.47 14.32
CA ALA A 263 36.40 -54.91 14.43
C ALA A 263 37.75 -55.61 14.19
N SER A 264 38.50 -55.21 13.16
CA SER A 264 39.84 -55.77 12.92
C SER A 264 40.82 -55.42 14.04
N PHE A 265 40.75 -54.20 14.58
CA PHE A 265 41.60 -53.80 15.70
C PHE A 265 41.31 -54.63 16.96
N LEU A 266 40.04 -54.90 17.27
CA LEU A 266 39.66 -55.75 18.39
C LEU A 266 40.11 -57.20 18.18
N GLU A 267 39.99 -57.74 16.97
CA GLU A 267 40.44 -59.09 16.63
C GLU A 267 41.97 -59.23 16.73
N ASP A 268 42.71 -58.23 16.25
CA ASP A 268 44.17 -58.19 16.37
C ASP A 268 44.62 -58.05 17.84
N LYS A 269 43.89 -57.26 18.64
CA LYS A 269 44.14 -57.12 20.08
C LYS A 269 43.90 -58.44 20.83
N GLU A 270 42.83 -59.16 20.49
CA GLU A 270 42.50 -60.46 21.09
C GLU A 270 43.54 -61.53 20.72
N LYS A 271 44.06 -61.52 19.49
CA LYS A 271 45.18 -62.41 19.10
C LYS A 271 46.44 -62.12 19.91
N VAL A 272 46.80 -60.85 20.05
CA VAL A 272 47.98 -60.45 20.84
C VAL A 272 47.79 -60.79 22.32
N GLU A 273 46.62 -60.54 22.92
CA GLU A 273 46.34 -60.90 24.32
C GLU A 273 46.34 -62.42 24.55
N ASN A 274 45.86 -63.22 23.59
CA ASN A 274 45.93 -64.68 23.68
C ASN A 274 47.36 -65.21 23.52
N GLU A 275 48.19 -64.59 22.68
CA GLU A 275 49.61 -64.94 22.51
C GLU A 275 50.42 -64.65 23.79
N PHE A 276 50.11 -63.55 24.49
CA PHE A 276 50.69 -63.21 25.81
C PHE A 276 50.26 -64.14 26.97
N LEU A 277 49.16 -64.88 26.84
CA LEU A 277 48.66 -65.83 27.85
C LEU A 277 49.13 -67.27 27.61
N THR A 278 49.80 -67.53 26.48
CA THR A 278 50.31 -68.85 26.09
C THR A 278 51.84 -69.01 26.21
N ASP A 279 52.55 -67.94 26.59
CA ASP A 279 53.97 -67.96 27.03
C ASP A 279 54.07 -67.97 28.57
#